data_AF-A0A7J4RG25-F1
#
_entry.id   AF-A0A7J4RG25-F1
#
_cell.length_a   1.000
_cell.length_b   1.000
_cell.length_c   1.000
_cell.angle_alpha   90.00
_cell.angle_beta   90.00
_cell.angle_gamma   90.00
#
_symmetry.space_group_name_H-M   'P 1'
#
loop_
_entity.id
_entity.type
_entity.pdbx_description
1 polymer ?
#
loop_
_entity_poly.entity_id
_entity_poly.type
_entity_poly.pdbx_seq_one_letter_code
_entity_poly.pdbx_strand_id
1 'polypeptide(L)'
;LNVELIGSDLDAIDKAEDRELFNQVCESIDLPISQAIACNSMEEVIKAAEEIGSWPILIRPAFTLGGLGGGTAFDMGQLVEIATLGLRNSRINQVLIEESILGWQELEYEVMRDTADNATIVCTMENIDPMGVHT
;
A
#
# COMPACT_ATOMS: atom_id res chain seq x y z
N LEU A 1 -26.92 -11.56 -11.67
CA LEU A 1 -26.34 -12.62 -12.52
C LEU A 1 -26.19 -13.97 -11.79
N ASN A 2 -26.35 -14.04 -10.45
CA ASN A 2 -26.19 -15.27 -9.65
C ASN A 2 -24.89 -16.03 -9.97
N VAL A 3 -23.80 -15.28 -10.03
CA VAL A 3 -22.46 -15.81 -10.31
C VAL A 3 -21.76 -15.97 -8.97
N GLU A 4 -21.20 -17.16 -8.76
CA GLU A 4 -20.37 -17.46 -7.59
C GLU A 4 -18.93 -17.04 -7.85
N LEU A 5 -18.33 -16.35 -6.89
CA LEU A 5 -16.91 -16.02 -6.88
C LEU A 5 -16.15 -17.15 -6.18
N ILE A 6 -15.11 -17.68 -6.84
CA ILE A 6 -14.24 -18.74 -6.31
C ILE A 6 -12.79 -18.26 -6.22
N GLY A 7 -11.99 -18.90 -5.36
CA GLY A 7 -10.62 -18.48 -5.08
C GLY A 7 -10.59 -17.56 -3.87
N SER A 8 -10.44 -16.26 -4.10
CA SER A 8 -10.52 -15.24 -3.04
C SER A 8 -11.93 -14.66 -2.99
N ASP A 9 -12.52 -14.60 -1.80
CA ASP A 9 -13.79 -13.90 -1.61
C ASP A 9 -13.61 -12.36 -1.67
N LEU A 10 -14.73 -11.63 -1.79
CA LEU A 10 -14.71 -10.18 -1.92
C LEU A 10 -14.14 -9.47 -0.69
N ASP A 11 -14.40 -10.00 0.51
CA ASP A 11 -13.91 -9.41 1.76
C ASP A 11 -12.38 -9.50 1.84
N ALA A 12 -11.80 -10.63 1.41
CA ALA A 12 -10.36 -10.81 1.31
C ALA A 12 -9.72 -9.87 0.27
N ILE A 13 -10.38 -9.66 -0.87
CA ILE A 13 -9.91 -8.71 -1.90
C ILE A 13 -9.95 -7.28 -1.35
N ASP A 14 -11.05 -6.88 -0.73
CA ASP A 14 -11.22 -5.53 -0.17
C ASP A 14 -10.19 -5.27 0.94
N LYS A 15 -9.94 -6.24 1.84
CA LYS A 15 -8.90 -6.15 2.87
C LYS A 15 -7.48 -6.03 2.32
N ALA A 16 -7.22 -6.54 1.12
CA ALA A 16 -5.91 -6.44 0.48
C ALA A 16 -5.71 -5.14 -0.30
N GLU A 17 -6.77 -4.63 -0.95
CA GLU A 17 -6.70 -3.49 -1.87
C GLU A 17 -7.01 -2.13 -1.20
N ASP A 18 -7.85 -2.11 -0.16
CA ASP A 18 -8.08 -0.92 0.67
C ASP A 18 -6.94 -0.76 1.68
N ARG A 19 -6.33 0.43 1.68
CA ARG A 19 -5.11 0.66 2.45
C ARG A 19 -5.36 0.77 3.95
N GLU A 20 -6.55 1.21 4.35
CA GLU A 20 -6.92 1.28 5.76
C GLU A 20 -7.20 -0.14 6.30
N LEU A 21 -7.98 -0.94 5.56
CA LEU A 21 -8.26 -2.33 5.96
C LEU A 21 -6.99 -3.17 6.00
N PHE A 22 -6.07 -2.98 5.06
CA PHE A 22 -4.80 -3.69 5.05
C PHE A 22 -3.96 -3.38 6.30
N ASN A 23 -3.83 -2.10 6.67
CA ASN A 23 -3.12 -1.71 7.89
C ASN A 23 -3.75 -2.34 9.14
N GLN A 24 -5.09 -2.33 9.25
CA GLN A 24 -5.80 -2.97 10.36
C GLN A 24 -5.55 -4.48 10.43
N VAL A 25 -5.45 -5.17 9.28
CA VAL A 25 -5.09 -6.59 9.23
C VAL A 25 -3.67 -6.80 9.76
N CYS A 26 -2.70 -6.00 9.31
CA CYS A 26 -1.32 -6.08 9.79
C CYS A 26 -1.22 -5.85 11.31
N GLU A 27 -1.90 -4.83 11.82
CA GLU A 27 -1.96 -4.54 13.26
C GLU A 27 -2.60 -5.69 14.05
N SER A 28 -3.68 -6.31 13.53
CA SER A 28 -4.39 -7.40 14.21
C SER A 28 -3.55 -8.66 14.41
N ILE A 29 -2.45 -8.80 13.66
CA ILE A 29 -1.50 -9.93 13.76
C ILE A 29 -0.13 -9.51 14.29
N ASP A 30 -0.02 -8.30 14.87
CA ASP A 30 1.23 -7.72 15.38
C ASP A 30 2.37 -7.66 14.33
N LEU A 31 2.02 -7.50 13.04
CA LEU A 31 3.02 -7.32 11.98
C LEU A 31 3.62 -5.91 12.06
N PRO A 32 4.95 -5.77 12.13
CA PRO A 32 5.58 -4.46 12.10
C PRO A 32 5.32 -3.76 10.77
N ILE A 33 4.75 -2.55 10.84
CA ILE A 33 4.51 -1.67 9.70
C ILE A 33 5.14 -0.30 9.98
N SER A 34 5.57 0.37 8.91
CA SER A 34 5.91 1.79 8.91
C SER A 34 4.70 2.63 9.32
N GLN A 35 4.93 3.84 9.83
CA GLN A 35 3.84 4.76 10.11
C GLN A 35 3.15 5.13 8.78
N ALA A 36 1.86 4.84 8.67
CA ALA A 36 1.10 5.04 7.44
C ALA A 36 -0.34 5.45 7.74
N ILE A 37 -0.86 6.42 6.99
CA ILE A 37 -2.19 7.00 7.20
C ILE A 37 -2.94 7.02 5.86
N ALA A 38 -4.10 6.35 5.82
CA ALA A 38 -4.99 6.39 4.67
C ALA A 38 -5.74 7.72 4.63
N CYS A 39 -5.75 8.36 3.46
CA CYS A 39 -6.32 9.69 3.26
C CYS A 39 -7.25 9.68 2.04
N ASN A 40 -8.42 10.30 2.17
CA ASN A 40 -9.42 10.45 1.12
C ASN A 40 -9.55 11.90 0.61
N SER A 41 -8.82 12.84 1.21
CA SER A 41 -8.84 14.24 0.80
C SER A 41 -7.45 14.87 0.89
N MET A 42 -7.20 15.94 0.12
CA MET A 42 -5.94 16.67 0.22
C MET A 42 -5.72 17.30 1.60
N GLU A 43 -6.79 17.62 2.33
CA GLU A 43 -6.68 18.12 3.70
C GLU A 43 -6.14 17.03 4.64
N GLU A 44 -6.64 15.80 4.52
CA GLU A 44 -6.13 14.65 5.27
C GLU A 44 -4.69 14.33 4.90
N VAL A 45 -4.33 14.39 3.61
CA VAL A 45 -2.95 14.17 3.14
C VAL A 45 -1.97 15.13 3.81
N ILE A 46 -2.31 16.42 3.89
CA ILE A 46 -1.44 17.43 4.51
C ILE A 46 -1.29 17.16 6.01
N LYS A 47 -2.39 16.84 6.71
CA LYS A 47 -2.35 16.48 8.13
C LYS A 47 -1.53 15.22 8.39
N ALA A 48 -1.68 14.20 7.55
CA ALA A 48 -0.91 12.96 7.64
C ALA A 48 0.59 13.21 7.47
N ALA A 49 0.97 14.06 6.51
CA ALA A 49 2.38 14.43 6.33
C ALA A 49 2.97 15.20 7.51
N GLU A 50 2.18 16.08 8.14
CA GLU A 50 2.56 16.77 9.38
C GLU A 50 2.71 15.79 10.56
N GLU A 51 1.82 14.80 10.65
CA GLU A 51 1.84 13.77 11.70
C GLU A 51 3.03 12.82 11.56
N ILE A 52 3.34 12.37 10.34
CA ILE A 52 4.53 11.55 10.05
C ILE A 52 5.81 12.34 10.33
N GLY A 53 5.83 13.64 9.97
CA GLY A 53 6.88 14.57 10.37
C GLY A 53 8.29 14.28 9.82
N SER A 54 8.43 13.29 8.94
CA SER A 54 9.68 12.89 8.29
C SER A 54 9.57 12.99 6.77
N TRP A 55 10.71 13.21 6.11
CA TRP A 55 10.83 13.27 4.65
C TRP A 55 11.99 12.38 4.19
N PRO A 56 11.91 11.77 3.01
CA PRO A 56 10.78 11.84 2.07
C PRO A 56 9.54 11.05 2.56
N ILE A 57 8.42 11.23 1.86
CA ILE A 57 7.13 10.57 2.14
C ILE A 57 6.76 9.71 0.95
N LEU A 58 6.35 8.47 1.21
CA LEU A 58 5.84 7.55 0.20
C LEU A 58 4.33 7.69 0.05
N ILE A 59 3.84 7.72 -1.19
CA ILE A 59 2.43 7.93 -1.53
C ILE A 59 1.96 6.75 -2.39
N ARG A 60 0.98 5.99 -1.91
CA ARG A 60 0.47 4.79 -2.60
C ARG A 60 -1.05 4.84 -2.76
N PRO A 61 -1.58 4.96 -3.99
CA PRO A 61 -3.02 4.92 -4.21
C PRO A 61 -3.60 3.53 -3.92
N ALA A 62 -4.88 3.51 -3.52
CA ALA A 62 -5.64 2.29 -3.35
C ALA A 62 -6.23 1.82 -4.69
N PHE A 63 -6.35 0.50 -4.88
CA PHE A 63 -6.87 -0.13 -6.10
C PHE A 63 -6.12 0.24 -7.38
N THR A 64 -4.80 0.39 -7.28
CA THR A 64 -3.88 0.64 -8.41
C THR A 64 -2.72 -0.35 -8.37
N LEU A 65 -2.24 -0.77 -9.54
CA LEU A 65 -1.09 -1.66 -9.69
C LEU A 65 0.08 -0.94 -10.38
N GLY A 66 1.30 -1.44 -10.21
CA GLY A 66 2.49 -0.93 -10.89
C GLY A 66 2.89 0.51 -10.52
N GLY A 67 2.55 0.95 -9.30
CA GLY A 67 2.86 2.29 -8.82
C GLY A 67 2.08 3.42 -9.50
N LEU A 68 1.05 3.10 -10.29
CA LEU A 68 0.29 4.11 -11.03
C LEU A 68 -0.34 5.15 -10.10
N GLY A 69 0.10 6.41 -10.25
CA GLY A 69 -0.39 7.54 -9.45
C GLY A 69 0.23 7.64 -8.05
N GLY A 70 1.17 6.76 -7.71
CA GLY A 70 1.98 6.87 -6.51
C GLY A 70 3.35 7.50 -6.78
N GLY A 71 4.16 7.60 -5.73
CA GLY A 71 5.52 8.10 -5.82
C GLY A 71 6.10 8.52 -4.48
N THR A 72 7.29 9.08 -4.53
CA THR A 72 8.03 9.58 -3.37
C THR A 72 8.08 11.10 -3.43
N ALA A 73 7.56 11.77 -2.41
CA ALA A 73 7.63 13.22 -2.26
C ALA A 73 8.78 13.60 -1.33
N PHE A 74 9.63 14.52 -1.77
CA PHE A 74 10.74 15.07 -0.97
C PHE A 74 10.42 16.41 -0.33
N ASP A 75 9.32 17.04 -0.75
CA ASP A 75 8.81 18.29 -0.21
C ASP A 75 7.29 18.39 -0.36
N MET A 76 6.71 19.42 0.26
CA MET A 76 5.27 19.67 0.26
C MET A 76 4.70 19.92 -1.15
N GLY A 77 5.48 20.54 -2.05
CA GLY A 77 5.04 20.78 -3.42
C GLY A 77 4.85 19.46 -4.18
N GLN A 78 5.84 18.58 -4.07
CA GLN A 78 5.77 17.23 -4.64
C GLN A 78 4.68 16.38 -4.00
N LEU A 79 4.48 16.49 -2.68
CA LEU A 79 3.39 15.80 -1.97
C LEU A 79 2.04 16.17 -2.57
N VAL A 80 1.77 17.46 -2.73
CA VAL A 80 0.51 17.94 -3.31
C VAL A 80 0.33 17.45 -4.74
N GLU A 81 1.37 17.50 -5.56
CA GLU A 81 1.32 17.04 -6.95
C GLU A 81 1.01 15.54 -7.06
N ILE A 82 1.79 14.72 -6.36
CA ILE A 82 1.68 13.26 -6.42
C ILE A 82 0.39 12.79 -5.79
N ALA A 83 0.02 13.30 -4.61
CA ALA A 83 -1.22 12.89 -3.94
C ALA A 83 -2.48 13.32 -4.72
N THR A 84 -2.47 14.49 -5.38
CA THR A 84 -3.56 14.90 -6.27
C THR A 84 -3.73 13.89 -7.42
N LEU A 85 -2.61 13.45 -8.01
CA LEU A 85 -2.63 12.44 -9.06
C LEU A 85 -3.11 11.08 -8.51
N GLY A 86 -2.65 10.69 -7.32
CA GLY A 86 -3.01 9.44 -6.67
C GLY A 86 -4.49 9.34 -6.35
N LEU A 87 -5.06 10.37 -5.71
CA LEU A 87 -6.49 10.45 -5.40
C LEU A 87 -7.35 10.32 -6.67
N ARG A 88 -6.93 10.98 -7.77
CA ARG A 88 -7.65 10.90 -9.05
C ARG A 88 -7.58 9.52 -9.71
N ASN A 89 -6.48 8.79 -9.54
CA ASN A 89 -6.31 7.46 -10.15
C ASN A 89 -6.89 6.33 -9.29
N SER A 90 -7.01 6.53 -7.97
CA SER A 90 -7.64 5.57 -7.08
C SER A 90 -9.13 5.41 -7.43
N ARG A 91 -9.59 4.16 -7.49
CA ARG A 91 -11.01 3.85 -7.73
C ARG A 91 -11.94 4.27 -6.59
N ILE A 92 -11.37 4.45 -5.41
CA ILE A 92 -12.09 4.82 -4.18
C ILE A 92 -11.66 6.20 -3.65
N ASN A 93 -10.90 6.96 -4.45
CA ASN A 93 -10.37 8.27 -4.04
C ASN A 93 -9.61 8.19 -2.70
N GLN A 94 -8.66 7.25 -2.60
CA GLN A 94 -7.85 7.01 -1.41
C GLN A 94 -6.36 6.90 -1.79
N VAL A 95 -5.50 7.53 -0.99
CA VAL A 95 -4.05 7.35 -1.02
C VAL A 95 -3.54 7.04 0.39
N LEU A 96 -2.53 6.21 0.49
CA LEU A 96 -1.78 5.99 1.72
C LEU A 96 -0.56 6.91 1.74
N ILE A 97 -0.42 7.68 2.81
CA ILE A 97 0.74 8.53 3.10
C ILE A 97 1.58 7.80 4.14
N GLU A 98 2.84 7.54 3.83
CA GLU A 98 3.67 6.60 4.58
C GLU A 98 5.09 7.14 4.82
N GLU A 99 5.64 6.83 5.99
CA GLU A 99 7.03 7.06 6.34
C GLU A 99 7.97 6.37 5.34
N SER A 100 8.99 7.10 4.89
CA SER A 100 9.93 6.52 3.94
C SER A 100 10.84 5.46 4.58
N ILE A 101 10.81 4.27 3.97
CA ILE A 101 11.78 3.19 4.18
C ILE A 101 12.73 3.05 2.98
N LEU A 102 13.03 4.16 2.29
CA LEU A 102 13.93 4.14 1.13
C LEU A 102 15.30 3.57 1.50
N GLY A 103 15.85 2.76 0.58
CA GLY A 103 17.16 2.15 0.77
C GLY A 103 17.14 0.85 1.60
N TRP A 104 15.98 0.45 2.14
CA TRP A 104 15.84 -0.85 2.80
C TRP A 104 15.88 -1.99 1.78
N GLN A 105 16.26 -3.19 2.23
CA GLN A 105 16.14 -4.41 1.43
C GLN A 105 14.65 -4.70 1.18
N GLU A 106 14.32 -5.03 -0.06
CA GLU A 106 12.96 -5.38 -0.48
C GLU A 106 12.91 -6.87 -0.82
N LEU A 107 11.90 -7.55 -0.27
CA LEU A 107 11.73 -9.00 -0.35
C LEU A 107 10.28 -9.32 -0.73
N GLU A 108 10.11 -10.25 -1.67
CA GLU A 108 8.79 -10.74 -2.09
C GLU A 108 8.67 -12.25 -1.87
N TYR A 109 7.48 -12.68 -1.47
CA TYR A 109 7.14 -14.08 -1.20
C TYR A 109 5.92 -14.48 -2.01
N GLU A 110 6.09 -15.48 -2.88
CA GLU A 110 4.98 -16.11 -3.58
C GLU A 110 4.41 -17.24 -2.72
N VAL A 111 3.15 -17.13 -2.33
CA VAL A 111 2.50 -18.03 -1.37
C VAL A 111 1.26 -18.68 -1.98
N MET A 112 1.04 -19.96 -1.67
CA MET A 112 -0.21 -20.66 -1.97
C MET A 112 -0.82 -21.23 -0.69
N ARG A 113 -2.16 -21.16 -0.57
CA ARG A 113 -2.94 -21.76 0.52
C ARG A 113 -4.16 -22.50 -0.02
N ASP A 114 -4.46 -23.67 0.54
CA ASP A 114 -5.64 -24.47 0.17
C ASP A 114 -6.75 -24.44 1.24
N THR A 115 -7.89 -25.06 0.93
CA THR A 115 -9.06 -25.13 1.84
C THR A 115 -8.88 -26.08 3.03
N ALA A 116 -7.83 -26.91 3.02
CA ALA A 116 -7.44 -27.76 4.16
C ALA A 116 -6.45 -27.03 5.09
N ASP A 117 -6.26 -25.73 4.87
CA ASP A 117 -5.35 -24.85 5.61
C ASP A 117 -3.87 -25.18 5.44
N ASN A 118 -3.51 -25.92 4.39
CA ASN A 118 -2.10 -26.07 4.03
C ASN A 118 -1.62 -24.78 3.37
N ALA A 119 -0.45 -24.29 3.77
CA ALA A 119 0.20 -23.13 3.17
C ALA A 119 1.65 -23.48 2.77
N THR A 120 2.10 -22.97 1.62
CA THR A 120 3.47 -23.14 1.13
C THR A 120 4.02 -21.85 0.54
N ILE A 121 5.31 -21.61 0.77
CA ILE A 121 6.08 -20.60 0.04
C ILE A 121 6.62 -21.28 -1.21
N VAL A 122 6.31 -20.72 -2.38
CA VAL A 122 6.71 -21.24 -3.68
C VAL A 122 8.05 -20.65 -4.11
N CYS A 123 8.19 -19.33 -3.93
CA CYS A 123 9.38 -18.58 -4.33
C CYS A 123 9.63 -17.45 -3.34
N THR A 124 10.90 -17.11 -3.17
CA THR A 124 11.35 -15.90 -2.46
C THR A 124 12.24 -15.11 -3.40
N MET A 125 12.00 -13.81 -3.49
CA MET A 125 12.76 -12.91 -4.35
C MET A 125 13.34 -11.79 -3.49
N GLU A 126 14.59 -11.43 -3.75
CA GLU A 126 15.28 -10.29 -3.16
C GLU A 126 15.61 -9.32 -4.28
N ASN A 127 15.19 -8.06 -4.12
CA ASN A 127 15.50 -7.06 -5.12
C ASN A 127 16.98 -6.68 -5.06
N ILE A 128 17.58 -6.51 -6.24
CA ILE A 128 18.93 -5.96 -6.36
C ILE A 128 18.92 -4.46 -6.04
N ASP A 129 17.92 -3.75 -6.56
CA ASP A 129 17.68 -2.35 -6.23
C ASP A 129 16.88 -2.26 -4.92
N PRO A 130 17.23 -1.36 -4.00
CA PRO A 130 16.54 -1.26 -2.72
C PRO A 130 15.16 -0.59 -2.86
N MET A 131 14.37 -0.64 -1.77
CA MET A 131 13.10 0.07 -1.64
C MET A 131 13.20 1.50 -2.18
N GLY A 132 12.32 1.83 -3.13
CA GLY A 132 12.31 3.11 -3.85
C GLY A 132 12.38 2.97 -5.37
N VAL A 133 12.76 1.80 -5.87
CA VAL A 133 12.64 1.40 -7.28
C VAL A 133 11.53 0.36 -7.37
N HIS A 134 10.51 0.61 -8.18
CA HIS A 134 9.36 -0.29 -8.29
C HIS A 134 9.77 -1.64 -8.91
N THR A 135 9.22 -2.75 -8.39
CA THR A 135 9.42 -4.13 -8.90
C THR A 135 8.72 -4.45 -10.21
#